data_AF-A0A7V2XLJ8-F1
#
_entry.id   AF-A0A7V2XLJ8-F1
#
_cell.length_a   1.000
_cell.length_b   1.000
_cell.length_c   1.000
_cell.angle_alpha   90.00
_cell.angle_beta   90.00
_cell.angle_gamma   90.00
#
_symmetry.space_group_name_H-M   'P 1'
#
loop_
_entity.id
_entity.type
_entity.pdbx_description
1 polymer ?
#
loop_
_entity_poly.entity_id
_entity_poly.type
_entity_poly.pdbx_seq_one_letter_code
_entity_poly.pdbx_strand_id
1 'polypeptide(L)'
;TPLPETAAEQVDKARHVWRALGSQVRLMSPEAHDAAYATVSHLPHLLAFAAMNAIEGQAQAREFLELAGPGFRDFTRIAASDPSVWRDILIANQAEVLRQSEHFRAALDALEATMRSGNAEALRSLIQRASDARAQWQLPGAEPACQTPPAL
;
A
#
# COMPACT_ATOMS: atom_id res chain seq x y z
N THR A 1 -6.87 12.16 -14.38
CA THR A 1 -5.76 13.14 -14.28
C THR A 1 -5.79 14.04 -15.51
N PRO A 2 -6.71 15.02 -15.56
CA PRO A 2 -6.80 15.91 -16.72
C PRO A 2 -5.52 16.76 -16.85
N LEU A 3 -5.09 17.00 -18.09
CA LEU A 3 -4.01 17.93 -18.42
C LEU A 3 -4.57 19.35 -18.63
N PRO A 4 -3.75 20.41 -18.55
CA PRO A 4 -4.21 21.79 -18.80
C PRO A 4 -4.93 21.97 -20.14
N GLU A 5 -4.50 21.25 -21.18
CA GLU A 5 -5.08 21.24 -22.52
C GLU A 5 -6.36 20.38 -22.65
N THR A 6 -6.71 19.61 -21.62
CA THR A 6 -7.91 18.76 -21.67
C THR A 6 -9.16 19.62 -21.57
N ALA A 7 -9.96 19.67 -22.65
CA ALA A 7 -11.21 20.43 -22.66
C ALA A 7 -12.17 20.00 -21.54
N ALA A 8 -12.73 20.97 -20.82
CA ALA A 8 -13.60 20.73 -19.67
C ALA A 8 -14.79 19.82 -20.00
N GLU A 9 -15.37 19.96 -21.20
CA GLU A 9 -16.46 19.11 -21.67
C GLU A 9 -16.08 17.62 -21.73
N GLN A 10 -14.84 17.30 -22.12
CA GLN A 10 -14.35 15.92 -22.16
C GLN A 10 -14.13 15.36 -20.76
N VAL A 11 -13.64 16.20 -19.84
CA VAL A 11 -13.52 15.84 -18.42
C VAL A 11 -14.89 15.53 -17.84
N ASP A 12 -15.90 16.36 -18.11
CA ASP A 12 -17.25 16.16 -17.59
C ASP A 12 -17.95 14.94 -18.19
N LYS A 13 -17.76 14.66 -19.49
CA LYS A 13 -18.21 13.41 -20.12
C LYS A 13 -17.61 12.19 -19.45
N ALA A 14 -16.30 12.18 -19.24
CA ALA A 14 -15.62 11.08 -18.55
C ALA A 14 -16.14 10.91 -17.11
N ARG A 15 -16.32 12.01 -16.37
CA ARG A 15 -16.88 11.98 -15.01
C ARG A 15 -18.28 11.41 -14.98
N HIS A 16 -19.12 11.76 -15.95
CA HIS A 16 -20.49 11.26 -16.02
C HIS A 16 -20.51 9.74 -16.24
N VAL A 17 -19.71 9.23 -17.17
CA VAL A 17 -19.58 7.78 -17.42
C VAL A 17 -19.17 7.03 -16.15
N TRP A 18 -18.09 7.45 -15.49
CA TRP A 18 -17.61 6.78 -14.28
C TRP A 18 -18.60 6.84 -13.11
N ARG A 19 -19.28 7.99 -12.93
CA ARG A 19 -20.33 8.12 -11.90
C ARG A 19 -21.56 7.27 -12.19
N ALA A 20 -21.95 7.14 -13.46
CA ALA A 20 -23.05 6.27 -13.86
C ALA A 20 -22.77 4.78 -13.55
N LEU A 21 -21.48 4.39 -13.52
CA LEU A 21 -21.02 3.07 -13.08
C LEU A 21 -20.87 2.95 -11.55
N GLY A 22 -21.29 3.95 -10.77
CA GLY A 22 -21.20 3.95 -9.30
C GLY A 22 -19.83 4.34 -8.75
N SER A 23 -18.89 4.80 -9.58
CA SER A 23 -17.55 5.20 -9.11
C SER A 23 -17.57 6.58 -8.46
N GLN A 24 -16.77 6.74 -7.40
CA GLN A 24 -16.44 8.06 -6.87
C GLN A 24 -15.30 8.67 -7.67
N VAL A 25 -15.57 9.78 -8.37
CA VAL A 25 -14.58 10.42 -9.25
C VAL A 25 -13.91 11.59 -8.55
N ARG A 26 -12.60 11.50 -8.35
CA ARG A 26 -11.74 12.57 -7.84
C ARG A 26 -10.85 13.11 -8.95
N LEU A 27 -10.81 14.43 -9.09
CA LEU A 27 -9.86 15.11 -9.97
C LEU A 27 -8.59 15.45 -9.19
N MET A 28 -7.45 15.25 -9.84
CA MET A 28 -6.11 15.56 -9.35
C MET A 28 -5.16 15.66 -10.55
N SER A 29 -4.01 16.31 -10.37
CA SER A 29 -2.97 16.35 -11.39
C SER A 29 -2.33 14.96 -11.57
N PRO A 30 -1.69 14.68 -12.73
CA PRO A 30 -0.93 13.45 -12.93
C PRO A 30 0.12 13.21 -11.84
N GLU A 31 0.86 14.24 -11.44
CA GLU A 31 1.94 14.13 -10.45
C GLU A 31 1.39 13.78 -9.07
N ALA A 32 0.27 14.40 -8.67
CA ALA A 32 -0.39 14.09 -7.41
C ALA A 32 -0.94 12.66 -7.39
N HIS A 33 -1.46 12.18 -8.53
CA HIS A 33 -1.89 10.79 -8.69
C HIS A 33 -0.72 9.83 -8.52
N ASP A 34 0.37 10.06 -9.24
CA ASP A 34 1.53 9.17 -9.23
C ASP A 34 2.19 9.12 -7.85
N ALA A 35 2.28 10.27 -7.15
CA ALA A 35 2.72 10.36 -5.76
C ALA A 35 1.84 9.53 -4.80
N ALA A 36 0.52 9.69 -4.92
CA ALA A 36 -0.42 8.98 -4.07
C ALA A 36 -0.34 7.46 -4.31
N TYR A 37 -0.43 7.02 -5.56
CA TYR A 37 -0.47 5.59 -5.91
C TYR A 37 0.88 4.90 -5.75
N ALA A 38 2.01 5.59 -5.89
CA ALA A 38 3.28 5.01 -5.48
C ALA A 38 3.30 4.66 -4.00
N THR A 39 2.72 5.53 -3.14
CA THR A 39 2.66 5.32 -1.70
C THR A 39 1.71 4.18 -1.32
N VAL A 40 0.48 4.21 -1.84
CA VAL A 40 -0.60 3.32 -1.36
C VAL A 40 -0.85 2.08 -2.23
N SER A 41 -0.17 1.95 -3.37
CA SER A 41 -0.36 0.83 -4.31
C SER A 41 0.96 0.23 -4.80
N HIS A 42 1.85 1.03 -5.41
CA HIS A 42 3.03 0.48 -6.09
C HIS A 42 4.11 0.02 -5.11
N LEU A 43 4.44 0.82 -4.09
CA LEU A 43 5.39 0.41 -3.05
C LEU A 43 4.91 -0.86 -2.34
N PRO A 44 3.64 -0.99 -1.89
CA PRO A 44 3.13 -2.25 -1.34
C PRO A 44 3.39 -3.48 -2.23
N HIS A 45 3.20 -3.38 -3.55
CA HIS A 45 3.51 -4.48 -4.47
C HIS A 45 5.01 -4.76 -4.54
N LEU A 46 5.84 -3.71 -4.65
CA LEU A 46 7.31 -3.85 -4.64
C LEU A 46 7.79 -4.58 -3.39
N LEU A 47 7.25 -4.24 -2.22
CA LEU A 47 7.60 -4.88 -0.95
C LEU A 47 7.11 -6.33 -0.87
N ALA A 48 5.92 -6.64 -1.39
CA ALA A 48 5.42 -8.00 -1.45
C ALA A 48 6.29 -8.89 -2.36
N PHE A 49 6.72 -8.39 -3.53
CA PHE A 49 7.66 -9.10 -4.39
C PHE A 49 9.01 -9.31 -3.69
N ALA A 50 9.55 -8.26 -3.05
CA ALA A 50 10.81 -8.35 -2.33
C ALA A 50 10.75 -9.35 -1.17
N ALA A 51 9.64 -9.38 -0.42
CA ALA A 51 9.45 -10.32 0.68
C ALA A 51 9.41 -11.78 0.20
N MET A 52 8.68 -12.07 -0.89
CA MET A 52 8.67 -13.42 -1.47
C MET A 52 10.06 -13.82 -1.98
N ASN A 53 10.74 -12.94 -2.71
CA ASN A 53 12.09 -13.21 -3.22
C ASN A 53 13.10 -13.43 -2.09
N ALA A 54 12.97 -12.70 -0.97
CA ALA A 54 13.83 -12.88 0.19
C ALA A 54 13.63 -14.23 0.88
N ILE A 55 12.42 -14.80 0.86
CA ILE A 55 12.14 -16.13 1.39
C ILE A 55 12.65 -17.20 0.43
N GLU A 56 12.32 -17.10 -0.86
CA GLU A 56 12.77 -18.03 -1.91
C GLU A 56 14.30 -18.11 -2.02
N GLY A 57 15.01 -17.01 -1.71
CA GLY A 57 16.46 -16.98 -1.69
C GLY A 57 17.11 -17.76 -0.53
N GLN A 58 16.35 -18.30 0.41
CA GLN A 58 16.87 -19.04 1.57
C GLN A 58 16.88 -20.55 1.33
N ALA A 59 17.85 -21.25 1.91
CA ALA A 59 17.96 -22.71 1.77
C ALA A 59 16.72 -23.46 2.30
N GLN A 60 16.04 -22.89 3.30
CA GLN A 60 14.86 -23.46 3.96
C GLN A 60 13.53 -22.87 3.44
N ALA A 61 13.52 -22.22 2.26
CA ALA A 61 12.35 -21.50 1.74
C ALA A 61 11.05 -22.33 1.84
N ARG A 62 11.10 -23.59 1.39
CA ARG A 62 9.96 -24.52 1.44
C ARG A 62 9.45 -24.74 2.85
N GLU A 63 10.34 -25.05 3.80
CA GLU A 63 9.98 -25.31 5.19
C GLU A 63 9.35 -24.08 5.84
N PHE A 64 9.86 -22.88 5.54
CA PHE A 64 9.30 -21.63 6.06
C PHE A 64 7.92 -21.33 5.48
N LEU A 65 7.72 -21.60 4.19
CA LEU A 65 6.42 -21.41 3.53
C LEU A 65 5.37 -22.42 4.01
N GLU A 66 5.76 -23.64 4.38
CA GLU A 66 4.87 -24.64 4.99
C GLU A 66 4.33 -24.19 6.36
N LEU A 67 5.04 -23.31 7.06
CA LEU A 67 4.63 -22.73 8.35
C LEU A 67 3.83 -21.42 8.21
N ALA A 68 3.65 -20.91 6.98
CA ALA A 68 3.04 -19.62 6.75
C ALA A 68 1.55 -19.60 7.12
N GLY A 69 1.16 -18.63 7.95
CA GLY A 69 -0.22 -18.43 8.37
C GLY A 69 -1.01 -17.43 7.50
N PRO A 70 -2.30 -17.18 7.84
CA PRO A 70 -3.17 -16.26 7.11
C PRO A 70 -2.62 -14.83 6.99
N GLY A 71 -1.92 -14.32 8.01
CA GLY A 71 -1.32 -12.99 7.96
C GLY A 71 -0.23 -12.85 6.90
N PHE A 72 0.61 -13.88 6.73
CA PHE A 72 1.60 -13.92 5.66
C PHE A 72 0.91 -13.97 4.29
N ARG A 73 -0.07 -14.88 4.14
CA ARG A 73 -0.87 -14.99 2.92
C ARG A 73 -1.47 -13.64 2.51
N ASP A 74 -2.03 -12.89 3.45
CA ASP A 74 -2.68 -11.61 3.15
C ASP A 74 -1.66 -10.53 2.78
N PHE A 75 -0.50 -10.50 3.44
CA PHE A 75 0.61 -9.59 3.14
C PHE A 75 1.21 -9.86 1.74
N THR A 76 1.39 -11.12 1.37
CA THR A 76 2.02 -11.51 0.10
C THR A 76 1.03 -11.79 -1.03
N ARG A 77 -0.28 -11.75 -0.79
CA ARG A 77 -1.32 -12.00 -1.80
C ARG A 77 -1.09 -11.23 -3.11
N ILE A 78 -0.64 -9.98 -3.00
CA ILE A 78 -0.42 -9.11 -4.15
C ILE A 78 0.88 -9.40 -4.91
N ALA A 79 1.79 -10.21 -4.36
CA ALA A 79 2.97 -10.69 -5.05
C ALA A 79 2.63 -11.70 -6.18
N ALA A 80 1.42 -12.26 -6.18
CA ALA A 80 0.93 -13.14 -7.25
C ALA A 80 0.37 -12.37 -8.47
N SER A 81 0.64 -11.08 -8.57
CA SER A 81 0.17 -10.24 -9.67
C SER A 81 0.96 -10.46 -10.97
N ASP A 82 0.39 -10.05 -12.11
CA ASP A 82 1.03 -10.21 -13.43
C ASP A 82 2.40 -9.49 -13.51
N PRO A 83 3.50 -10.21 -13.81
CA PRO A 83 4.84 -9.61 -13.84
C PRO A 83 5.03 -8.56 -14.93
N SER A 84 4.37 -8.70 -16.09
CA SER A 84 4.54 -7.76 -17.21
C SER A 84 3.87 -6.43 -16.89
N VAL A 85 2.64 -6.48 -16.35
CA VAL A 85 1.91 -5.30 -15.89
C VAL A 85 2.68 -4.57 -14.79
N TRP A 86 3.17 -5.29 -13.78
CA TRP A 86 3.86 -4.64 -12.67
C TRP A 86 5.25 -4.13 -13.03
N ARG A 87 5.97 -4.78 -13.94
CA ARG A 87 7.18 -4.19 -14.55
C ARG A 87 6.86 -2.83 -15.16
N ASP A 88 5.82 -2.75 -15.98
CA ASP A 88 5.47 -1.52 -16.70
C ASP A 88 5.02 -0.41 -15.74
N ILE A 89 4.23 -0.74 -14.70
CA ILE A 89 3.82 0.20 -13.65
C ILE A 89 5.03 0.73 -12.87
N LEU A 90 5.93 -0.16 -12.43
CA LEU A 90 7.09 0.21 -11.62
C LEU A 90 8.09 1.05 -12.43
N ILE A 91 8.25 0.78 -13.74
CA ILE A 91 9.09 1.58 -14.62
C ILE A 91 8.44 2.94 -14.91
N ALA A 92 7.14 2.96 -15.22
CA ALA A 92 6.44 4.20 -15.56
C ALA A 92 6.42 5.22 -14.41
N ASN A 93 6.36 4.75 -13.15
CA ASN A 93 6.36 5.60 -11.97
C ASN A 93 7.62 5.42 -11.09
N GLN A 94 8.77 5.12 -11.71
CA GLN A 94 9.99 4.70 -11.02
C GLN A 94 10.47 5.71 -9.97
N ALA A 95 10.56 7.00 -10.33
CA ALA A 95 11.15 8.02 -9.46
C ALA A 95 10.41 8.11 -8.11
N GLU A 96 9.09 8.12 -8.17
CA GLU A 96 8.27 8.19 -6.97
C GLU A 96 8.31 6.87 -6.19
N VAL A 97 8.27 5.71 -6.87
CA VAL A 97 8.39 4.40 -6.21
C VAL A 97 9.71 4.30 -5.44
N LEU A 98 10.83 4.76 -6.02
CA LEU A 98 12.12 4.78 -5.37
C LEU A 98 12.13 5.72 -4.15
N ARG A 99 11.53 6.90 -4.27
CA ARG A 99 11.35 7.82 -3.13
C ARG A 99 10.58 7.17 -1.99
N GLN A 100 9.48 6.46 -2.29
CA GLN A 100 8.71 5.73 -1.27
C GLN A 100 9.51 4.57 -0.67
N SER A 101 10.33 3.90 -1.49
CA SER A 101 11.23 2.85 -1.02
C SER A 101 12.27 3.36 -0.02
N GLU A 102 12.75 4.60 -0.17
CA GLU A 102 13.63 5.26 0.82
C GLU A 102 12.92 5.51 2.14
N HIS A 103 11.69 6.03 2.11
CA HIS A 103 10.87 6.21 3.33
C HIS A 103 10.66 4.89 4.07
N PHE A 104 10.39 3.82 3.33
CA PHE A 104 10.23 2.49 3.91
C PHE A 104 11.52 1.97 4.55
N ARG A 105 12.66 2.07 3.84
CA ARG A 105 13.97 1.67 4.39
C ARG A 105 14.29 2.40 5.69
N ALA A 106 14.10 3.71 5.74
CA ALA A 106 14.34 4.48 6.95
C ALA A 106 13.46 4.04 8.13
N ALA A 107 12.18 3.69 7.86
CA ALA A 107 11.29 3.17 8.89
C ALA A 107 11.70 1.77 9.38
N LEU A 108 12.14 0.89 8.48
CA LEU A 108 12.68 -0.43 8.80
C LEU A 108 13.97 -0.33 9.62
N ASP A 109 14.91 0.50 9.18
CA ASP A 109 16.19 0.75 9.87
C ASP A 109 15.97 1.26 11.30
N ALA A 110 14.97 2.14 11.51
CA ALA A 110 14.63 2.63 12.84
C ALA A 110 14.13 1.52 13.78
N LEU A 111 13.29 0.61 13.27
CA LEU A 111 12.82 -0.55 14.03
C LEU A 111 14.00 -1.47 14.37
N GLU A 112 14.85 -1.80 13.40
CA GLU A 112 16.01 -2.65 13.60
C GLU A 112 17.02 -2.05 14.58
N ALA A 113 17.37 -0.79 14.42
CA ALA A 113 18.29 -0.10 15.33
C ALA A 113 17.78 -0.14 16.77
N THR A 114 16.47 0.10 16.95
CA THR A 114 15.84 0.03 18.27
C THR A 114 15.89 -1.37 18.85
N MET A 115 15.59 -2.42 18.06
CA MET A 115 15.74 -3.82 18.47
C MET A 115 17.18 -4.16 18.87
N ARG A 116 18.16 -3.77 18.05
CA ARG A 116 19.60 -4.03 18.31
C ARG A 116 20.10 -3.35 19.59
N SER A 117 19.52 -2.20 19.94
CA SER A 117 19.85 -1.50 21.20
C SER A 117 19.24 -2.14 22.46
N GLY A 118 18.31 -3.10 22.31
CA GLY A 118 17.58 -3.69 23.43
C GLY A 118 16.56 -2.76 24.09
N ASN A 119 16.27 -1.60 23.51
CA ASN A 119 15.33 -0.63 24.07
C ASN A 119 13.88 -1.03 23.79
N ALA A 120 13.33 -1.91 24.62
CA ALA A 120 11.97 -2.42 24.50
C ALA A 120 10.90 -1.32 24.54
N GLU A 121 11.11 -0.26 25.31
CA GLU A 121 10.16 0.86 25.44
C GLU A 121 10.08 1.68 24.15
N ALA A 122 11.23 2.02 23.59
CA ALA A 122 11.29 2.69 22.29
C ALA A 122 10.68 1.82 21.19
N LEU A 123 10.95 0.51 21.18
CA LEU A 123 10.38 -0.40 20.19
C LEU A 123 8.85 -0.45 20.29
N ARG A 124 8.30 -0.57 21.52
CA ARG A 124 6.86 -0.50 21.75
C ARG A 124 6.28 0.80 21.22
N SER A 125 6.95 1.92 21.44
CA SER A 125 6.52 3.23 20.94
C SER A 125 6.48 3.30 19.42
N LEU A 126 7.47 2.71 18.71
CA LEU A 126 7.45 2.62 17.25
C LEU A 126 6.25 1.79 16.75
N ILE A 127 6.02 0.63 17.35
CA ILE A 127 4.92 -0.28 17.01
C ILE A 127 3.57 0.38 17.29
N GLN A 128 3.42 1.05 18.44
CA GLN A 128 2.17 1.71 18.82
C GLN A 128 1.79 2.79 17.81
N ARG A 129 2.74 3.60 17.35
CA ARG A 129 2.46 4.62 16.32
C ARG A 129 1.92 4.01 15.03
N ALA A 130 2.47 2.87 14.60
CA ALA A 130 1.96 2.16 13.41
C ALA A 130 0.56 1.58 13.65
N SER A 131 0.33 1.00 14.83
CA SER A 131 -0.97 0.45 15.24
C SER A 131 -2.05 1.53 15.27
N ASP A 132 -1.77 2.67 15.90
CA ASP A 132 -2.71 3.80 16.01
C ASP A 132 -3.06 4.37 14.64
N ALA A 133 -2.06 4.58 13.78
CA ALA A 133 -2.27 5.04 12.41
C ALA A 133 -3.17 4.08 11.62
N ARG A 134 -2.97 2.76 11.77
CA ARG A 134 -3.80 1.75 11.11
C ARG A 134 -5.21 1.68 11.68
N ALA A 135 -5.39 1.83 12.99
CA ALA A 135 -6.68 1.79 13.65
C ALA A 135 -7.55 3.00 13.29
N GLN A 136 -6.93 4.17 13.08
CA GLN A 136 -7.60 5.39 12.66
C GLN A 136 -7.95 5.41 11.16
N TRP A 137 -7.23 4.63 10.34
CA TRP A 137 -7.51 4.55 8.92
C TRP A 137 -8.81 3.79 8.62
N GLN A 138 -9.70 4.45 7.88
CA GLN A 138 -10.94 3.87 7.37
C GLN A 138 -10.87 3.73 5.85
N LEU A 139 -11.45 2.63 5.34
CA LEU A 139 -11.58 2.44 3.91
C LEU A 139 -12.51 3.52 3.34
N PRO A 140 -12.08 4.31 2.34
CA PRO A 140 -12.94 5.32 1.74
C PRO A 140 -14.20 4.66 1.15
N GLY A 141 -15.38 5.11 1.61
CA GLY A 141 -16.67 4.59 1.14
C GLY A 141 -17.21 3.37 1.90
N ALA A 142 -16.53 2.89 2.94
CA ALA A 142 -17.18 1.98 3.90
C ALA A 142 -18.15 2.78 4.78
N GLU A 143 -19.44 2.41 4.79
CA GLU A 143 -20.36 2.91 5.80
C GLU A 143 -19.84 2.53 7.20
N PRO A 144 -20.00 3.39 8.22
CA PRO A 144 -19.68 3.00 9.58
C PRO A 144 -20.48 1.75 9.92
N ALA A 145 -19.80 0.71 10.41
CA ALA A 145 -20.45 -0.51 10.84
C ALA A 145 -21.60 -0.16 11.78
N CYS A 146 -22.81 -0.62 11.44
CA CYS A 146 -24.02 -0.43 12.24
C CYS A 146 -23.69 -0.83 13.69
N GLN A 147 -23.65 0.14 14.59
CA GLN A 147 -23.46 -0.11 16.01
C GLN A 147 -24.73 -0.81 16.50
N THR A 148 -24.65 -2.12 16.71
CA THR A 148 -25.72 -2.87 17.36
C THR A 148 -25.94 -2.25 18.75
N PRO A 149 -27.14 -1.73 19.07
CA PRO A 149 -27.39 -1.21 20.40
C PRO A 149 -27.25 -2.34 21.44
N PRO A 150 -26.78 -2.03 22.66
CA PRO A 150 -26.63 -3.03 23.71
C PRO A 150 -28.00 -3.67 24.01
N ALA A 151 -28.00 -4.99 24.14
CA ALA A 151 -29.18 -5.74 24.56
C ALA A 151 -29.65 -5.21 25.93
N LEU A 152 -30.95 -4.92 26.02
CA LEU A 152 -31.65 -4.53 27.25
C LEU A 152 -31.67 -5.67 28.26
#